data_AF-A0AAD3CZ88-F1
#
_entry.id   AF-A0AAD3CZ88-F1
#
_cell.length_a   1.000
_cell.length_b   1.000
_cell.length_c   1.000
_cell.angle_alpha   90.00
_cell.angle_beta   90.00
_cell.angle_gamma   90.00
#
_symmetry.space_group_name_H-M   'P 1'
#
loop_
_entity.id
_entity.type
_entity.pdbx_description
1 polymer ?
#
loop_
_entity_poly.entity_id
_entity_poly.type
_entity_poly.pdbx_seq_one_letter_code
_entity_poly.pdbx_strand_id
1 'polypeptide(L)'
;MHPPLDRPHPMCQDEIEKLRTCHATQSKLKFWACNELKFALDKCFKMEKQELLKQINSDYDEKRKQEDEALRDAIGHEQSFEDFLKNDKTYLKEMEAAKKSTRVYSDKAFS
;
A
#
# COMPACT_ATOMS: atom_id res chain seq x y z
N MET A 1 -30.46 6.99 12.66
CA MET A 1 -30.84 6.22 11.46
C MET A 1 -29.60 5.66 10.81
N HIS A 2 -29.65 4.42 10.30
CA HIS A 2 -28.53 3.76 9.59
C HIS A 2 -28.53 4.12 8.09
N PRO A 3 -27.41 3.95 7.37
CA PRO A 3 -27.39 4.06 5.90
C PRO A 3 -28.36 3.07 5.23
N PRO A 4 -28.68 3.23 3.92
CA PRO A 4 -29.59 2.34 3.21
C PRO A 4 -29.13 0.87 3.29
N LEU A 5 -30.05 -0.03 3.64
CA LEU A 5 -29.81 -1.48 3.81
C LEU A 5 -30.25 -2.28 2.58
N ASP A 6 -30.15 -1.65 1.40
CA ASP A 6 -30.70 -2.20 0.16
C ASP A 6 -29.77 -3.23 -0.47
N ARG A 7 -28.48 -3.20 -0.10
CA ARG A 7 -27.49 -4.19 -0.50
C ARG A 7 -27.53 -5.42 0.43
N PRO A 8 -27.22 -6.62 -0.07
CA PRO A 8 -27.15 -7.81 0.76
C PRO A 8 -26.03 -7.69 1.79
N HIS A 9 -26.31 -8.12 3.02
CA HIS A 9 -25.37 -8.19 4.14
C HIS A 9 -25.37 -9.61 4.73
N PRO A 10 -24.66 -10.57 4.11
CA PRO A 10 -24.75 -11.99 4.45
C PRO A 10 -24.47 -12.29 5.92
N MET A 11 -23.61 -11.50 6.58
CA MET A 11 -23.27 -11.72 7.99
C MET A 11 -24.17 -10.96 8.97
N CYS A 12 -24.85 -9.93 8.50
CA CYS A 12 -25.59 -9.00 9.36
C CYS A 12 -27.10 -9.01 9.11
N GLN A 13 -27.58 -9.91 8.26
CA GLN A 13 -28.98 -10.02 7.87
C GLN A 13 -29.91 -10.17 9.09
N ASP A 14 -29.52 -10.99 10.08
CA ASP A 14 -30.29 -11.19 11.30
C ASP A 14 -30.45 -9.89 12.12
N GLU A 15 -29.39 -9.09 12.23
CA GLU A 15 -29.43 -7.82 12.96
C GLU A 15 -30.27 -6.76 12.21
N ILE A 16 -30.25 -6.80 10.88
CA ILE A 16 -31.10 -5.97 10.03
C ILE A 16 -32.57 -6.30 10.27
N GLU A 17 -32.92 -7.58 10.32
CA GLU A 17 -34.30 -8.05 10.53
C GLU A 17 -34.81 -7.69 11.93
N LYS A 18 -33.99 -7.82 12.96
CA LYS A 18 -34.34 -7.37 14.32
C LYS A 18 -34.62 -5.88 14.36
N LEU A 19 -33.78 -5.06 13.71
CA LEU A 19 -33.96 -3.61 13.68
C LEU A 19 -35.21 -3.20 12.86
N ARG A 20 -35.46 -3.85 11.71
CA ARG A 20 -36.68 -3.66 10.91
C ARG A 20 -37.93 -4.01 11.72
N THR A 21 -37.90 -5.12 12.46
CA THR A 21 -39.00 -5.55 13.34
C THR A 21 -39.23 -4.52 14.46
N CYS A 22 -38.17 -3.99 15.06
CA CYS A 22 -38.28 -2.96 16.07
C CYS A 22 -38.92 -1.68 15.53
N HIS A 23 -38.49 -1.21 14.35
CA HIS A 23 -39.10 -0.03 13.70
C HIS A 23 -40.55 -0.26 13.25
N ALA A 24 -40.94 -1.50 12.92
CA ALA A 24 -42.31 -1.84 12.54
C ALA A 24 -43.26 -1.92 13.75
N THR A 25 -42.75 -2.28 14.92
CA THR A 25 -43.55 -2.53 16.13
C THR A 25 -43.57 -1.36 17.12
N GLN A 26 -42.50 -0.56 17.16
CA GLN A 26 -42.40 0.57 18.09
C GLN A 26 -43.09 1.82 17.54
N SER A 27 -43.70 2.59 18.45
CA SER A 27 -44.28 3.88 18.08
C SER A 27 -43.19 4.88 17.70
N LYS A 28 -43.49 5.78 16.76
CA LYS A 28 -42.56 6.86 16.34
C LYS A 28 -42.12 7.79 17.49
N LEU A 29 -42.81 7.74 18.63
CA LEU A 29 -42.51 8.52 19.83
C LEU A 29 -41.40 7.89 20.70
N LYS A 30 -41.06 6.60 20.48
CA LYS A 30 -40.03 5.87 21.24
C LYS A 30 -38.78 5.62 20.40
N PHE A 31 -38.19 6.70 19.87
CA PHE A 31 -37.05 6.62 18.96
C PHE A 31 -35.80 5.96 19.58
N TRP A 32 -35.66 5.96 20.91
CA TRP A 32 -34.54 5.33 21.63
C TRP A 32 -34.73 3.83 21.87
N ALA A 33 -35.94 3.28 21.71
CA ALA A 33 -36.23 1.90 22.08
C ALA A 33 -35.47 0.86 21.25
N CYS A 34 -35.02 1.24 20.05
CA CYS A 34 -34.29 0.36 19.14
C CYS A 34 -32.76 0.59 19.16
N ASN A 35 -32.25 1.40 20.10
CA ASN A 35 -30.83 1.76 20.13
C ASN A 35 -29.91 0.55 20.31
N GLU A 36 -30.25 -0.39 21.18
CA GLU A 36 -29.43 -1.61 21.38
C GLU A 36 -29.29 -2.44 20.11
N LEU A 37 -30.40 -2.63 19.38
CA LEU A 37 -30.39 -3.31 18.08
C LEU A 37 -29.60 -2.53 17.03
N LYS A 38 -29.66 -1.20 17.07
CA LYS A 38 -28.84 -0.34 16.22
C LYS A 38 -27.35 -0.51 16.53
N PHE A 39 -26.96 -0.55 17.80
CA PHE A 39 -25.57 -0.76 18.20
C PHE A 39 -25.06 -2.14 17.79
N ALA A 40 -25.88 -3.19 17.95
CA ALA A 40 -25.57 -4.53 17.47
C ALA A 40 -25.34 -4.56 15.95
N LEU A 41 -26.22 -3.91 15.19
CA LEU A 41 -26.09 -3.80 13.74
C LEU A 41 -24.81 -3.05 13.32
N ASP A 42 -24.53 -1.90 13.94
CA ASP A 42 -23.32 -1.12 13.66
C ASP A 42 -22.05 -1.94 13.94
N LYS A 43 -22.04 -2.74 15.01
CA LYS A 43 -20.94 -3.64 15.34
C LYS A 43 -20.77 -4.72 14.26
N CYS A 44 -21.88 -5.31 13.80
CA CYS A 44 -21.83 -6.31 12.74
C CYS A 44 -21.27 -5.73 11.44
N PHE A 45 -21.73 -4.56 10.99
CA PHE A 45 -21.20 -3.94 9.77
C PHE A 45 -19.72 -3.58 9.84
N LYS A 46 -19.22 -3.22 11.02
CA LYS A 46 -17.78 -3.02 11.21
C LYS A 46 -17.00 -4.32 10.97
N MET A 47 -17.48 -5.44 11.50
CA MET A 47 -16.85 -6.75 11.29
C MET A 47 -16.93 -7.19 9.83
N GLU A 48 -18.11 -7.07 9.20
CA GLU A 48 -18.29 -7.43 7.79
C GLU A 48 -17.42 -6.59 6.86
N LYS A 49 -17.35 -5.28 7.10
CA LYS A 49 -16.45 -4.40 6.35
C LYS A 49 -14.99 -4.80 6.53
N GLN A 50 -14.57 -5.11 7.75
CA GLN A 50 -13.20 -5.53 8.02
C GLN A 50 -12.84 -6.82 7.30
N GLU A 51 -13.75 -7.80 7.28
CA GLU A 51 -13.52 -9.08 6.60
C GLU A 51 -13.43 -8.90 5.09
N LEU A 52 -14.35 -8.12 4.50
CA LEU A 52 -14.30 -7.77 3.08
C LEU A 52 -13.00 -7.05 2.71
N LEU A 53 -12.54 -6.10 3.54
CA LEU A 53 -11.30 -5.39 3.30
C LEU A 53 -10.08 -6.31 3.37
N LYS A 54 -10.05 -7.29 4.29
CA LYS A 54 -8.98 -8.29 4.33
C LYS A 54 -8.93 -9.13 3.06
N GLN A 55 -10.09 -9.55 2.56
CA GLN A 55 -10.18 -10.34 1.33
C GLN A 55 -9.77 -9.53 0.09
N ILE A 56 -10.17 -8.26 0.01
CA ILE A 56 -9.80 -7.39 -1.12
C ILE A 56 -8.31 -7.05 -1.09
N ASN A 57 -7.77 -6.83 0.11
CA ASN A 57 -6.38 -6.41 0.29
C ASN A 57 -5.40 -7.59 0.44
N SER A 58 -5.85 -8.85 0.36
CA SER A 58 -4.98 -10.02 0.56
C SER A 58 -3.80 -10.03 -0.41
N ASP A 59 -4.05 -9.62 -1.66
CA ASP A 59 -3.08 -9.70 -2.75
C ASP A 59 -2.49 -8.31 -3.06
N TYR A 60 -2.74 -7.31 -2.22
CA TYR A 60 -2.33 -5.94 -2.47
C TYR A 60 -0.80 -5.82 -2.54
N ASP A 61 -0.09 -6.40 -1.58
CA ASP A 61 1.38 -6.37 -1.53
C ASP A 61 2.00 -7.13 -2.71
N GLU A 62 1.37 -8.23 -3.14
CA GLU A 62 1.83 -9.00 -4.28
C GLU A 62 1.63 -8.23 -5.59
N LYS A 63 0.45 -7.64 -5.81
CA LYS A 63 0.18 -6.79 -6.98
C LYS A 63 1.11 -5.58 -7.03
N ARG A 64 1.35 -4.92 -5.88
CA ARG A 64 2.28 -3.80 -5.79
C ARG A 64 3.71 -4.20 -6.17
N LYS A 65 4.18 -5.36 -5.73
CA LYS A 65 5.49 -5.89 -6.14
C LYS A 65 5.55 -6.20 -7.63
N GLN A 66 4.51 -6.81 -8.18
CA GLN A 66 4.43 -7.10 -9.62
C GLN A 66 4.44 -5.82 -10.46
N GLU A 67 3.71 -4.78 -10.04
CA GLU A 67 3.72 -3.46 -10.67
C GLU A 67 5.11 -2.80 -10.62
N ASP A 68 5.77 -2.82 -9.45
CA ASP A 68 7.09 -2.22 -9.26
C ASP A 68 8.18 -2.97 -10.06
N GLU A 69 8.09 -4.31 -10.15
CA GLU A 69 8.99 -5.14 -10.98
C GLU A 69 8.79 -4.86 -12.47
N ALA A 70 7.55 -4.83 -12.94
CA ALA A 70 7.22 -4.49 -14.33
C ALA A 70 7.72 -3.08 -14.71
N LEU A 71 7.62 -2.11 -13.78
CA LEU A 71 8.16 -0.77 -13.97
C LEU A 71 9.69 -0.79 -14.09
N ARG A 72 10.37 -1.55 -13.24
CA ARG A 72 11.83 -1.68 -13.26
C ARG A 72 12.33 -2.28 -14.58
N ASP A 73 11.63 -3.29 -15.08
CA ASP A 73 11.95 -3.92 -16.36
C ASP A 73 11.68 -2.99 -17.55
N ALA A 74 10.60 -2.20 -17.49
CA ALA A 74 10.25 -1.25 -18.55
C ALA A 74 11.20 -0.04 -18.64
N ILE A 75 11.66 0.48 -17.49
CA ILE A 75 12.64 1.59 -17.44
C ILE A 75 14.04 1.10 -17.87
N GLY A 76 14.30 -0.21 -17.73
CA GLY A 76 15.63 -0.78 -17.93
C GLY A 76 16.54 -0.53 -16.73
N HIS A 77 17.66 -1.25 -16.66
CA HIS A 77 18.66 -1.00 -15.62
C HIS A 77 19.32 0.36 -15.86
N GLU A 78 18.88 1.41 -15.14
CA GLU A 78 19.71 2.60 -14.93
C GLU A 78 21.03 2.15 -14.30
N GLN A 79 22.09 2.10 -15.09
CA GLN A 79 23.44 2.01 -14.54
C GLN A 79 23.69 3.32 -13.81
N SER A 80 24.09 3.26 -12.54
CA SER A 80 24.48 4.47 -11.84
C SER A 80 25.61 5.17 -12.61
N PHE A 81 25.73 6.50 -12.50
CA PHE A 81 26.82 7.23 -13.13
C PHE A 81 28.19 6.66 -12.72
N GLU A 82 28.32 6.18 -11.49
CA GLU A 82 29.52 5.49 -10.99
C GLU A 82 29.77 4.15 -11.71
N ASP A 83 28.72 3.36 -11.94
CA ASP A 83 28.84 2.08 -12.67
C ASP A 83 29.11 2.28 -14.16
N PHE A 84 28.60 3.37 -14.73
CA PHE A 84 28.98 3.81 -16.07
C PHE A 84 30.47 4.16 -16.13
N LEU A 85 30.96 5.01 -15.21
CA LEU A 85 32.36 5.45 -15.19
C LEU A 85 33.35 4.30 -14.98
N LYS A 86 33.00 3.28 -14.18
CA LYS A 86 33.84 2.08 -14.00
C LYS A 86 34.12 1.33 -15.30
N ASN A 87 33.21 1.42 -16.26
CA ASN A 87 33.31 0.73 -17.54
C ASN A 87 33.71 1.66 -18.71
N ASP A 88 33.70 2.98 -18.49
CA ASP A 88 34.10 3.95 -19.51
C ASP A 88 35.63 3.95 -19.72
N LYS A 89 36.03 3.59 -20.94
CA LYS A 89 37.45 3.45 -21.31
C LYS A 89 38.19 4.78 -21.29
N THR A 90 37.50 5.90 -21.49
CA THR A 90 38.11 7.23 -21.54
C THR A 90 38.46 7.68 -20.12
N TYR A 91 37.49 7.58 -19.21
CA TYR A 91 37.65 7.87 -17.80
C TYR A 91 38.77 7.03 -17.15
N LEU A 92 38.80 5.72 -17.42
CA LEU A 92 39.85 4.84 -16.89
C LEU A 92 41.26 5.26 -17.37
N LYS A 93 41.40 5.63 -18.64
CA LYS A 93 42.68 6.12 -19.19
C LYS A 93 43.12 7.43 -18.54
N GLU A 94 42.19 8.36 -18.32
CA GLU A 94 42.49 9.64 -17.66
C GLU A 94 42.90 9.43 -16.19
N MET A 95 42.22 8.54 -15.48
CA MET A 95 42.57 8.17 -14.10
C MET A 95 43.96 7.51 -14.00
N GLU A 96 44.32 6.65 -14.95
CA GLU A 96 45.67 6.07 -15.02
C GLU A 96 46.75 7.13 -15.32
N ALA A 97 46.46 8.06 -16.23
CA ALA A 97 47.35 9.17 -16.55
C ALA A 97 47.57 10.09 -15.34
N ALA A 98 46.50 10.41 -14.61
CA ALA A 98 46.56 11.18 -13.37
C ALA A 98 47.38 10.45 -12.29
N LYS A 99 47.18 9.15 -12.08
CA LYS A 99 48.01 8.36 -11.14
C LYS A 99 49.49 8.38 -11.51
N LYS A 100 49.81 8.24 -12.80
CA LYS A 100 51.20 8.33 -13.29
C LYS A 100 51.79 9.71 -13.04
N SER A 101 51.07 10.80 -13.33
CA SER A 101 51.57 12.15 -13.10
C SER A 101 51.82 12.43 -11.61
N THR A 102 50.93 11.94 -10.74
CA THR A 102 51.06 12.12 -9.29
C THR A 102 52.26 11.33 -8.73
N ARG A 103 52.49 10.10 -9.23
CA ARG A 103 53.65 9.29 -8.87
C ARG A 103 54.97 9.94 -9.31
N VAL A 104 55.02 10.47 -10.54
CA VAL A 104 56.19 11.21 -11.04
C VAL A 104 56.47 12.47 -10.22
N TYR A 105 55.44 13.17 -9.75
CA TYR A 105 55.60 14.32 -8.86
C TYR A 105 56.07 13.94 -7.45
N SER A 106 55.55 12.85 -6.90
CA SER A 106 55.98 12.28 -5.60
C SER A 106 57.44 11.83 -5.64
N ASP A 107 57.85 11.10 -6.68
CA ASP A 107 59.21 10.58 -6.83
C ASP A 107 60.23 11.73 -7.05
N LYS A 108 59.82 12.84 -7.67
CA LYS A 108 60.65 14.06 -7.80
C LYS A 108 60.71 14.90 -6.52
N ALA A 109 59.74 14.81 -5.62
CA ALA A 109 59.70 15.60 -4.38
C ALA A 109 60.54 14.98 -3.25
N PHE A 110 60.97 13.71 -3.40
CA PHE A 110 61.74 12.97 -2.41
C PHE A 110 63.19 12.62 -2.86
N SER A 111 63.66 13.24 -3.96
CA SER A 111 65.03 13.10 -4.48
C SER A 111 65.74 14.44 -4.51
#